data_AF-A0A969LIM6-F1
#
_entry.id   AF-A0A969LIM6-F1
#
_cell.length_a   1.000
_cell.length_b   1.000
_cell.length_c   1.000
_cell.angle_alpha   90.00
_cell.angle_beta   90.00
_cell.angle_gamma   90.00
#
_symmetry.space_group_name_H-M   'P 1'
#
loop_
_entity.id
_entity.type
_entity.pdbx_description
1 polymer ?
#
loop_
_entity_poly.entity_id
_entity_poly.type
_entity_poly.pdbx_seq_one_letter_code
_entity_poly.pdbx_strand_id
1 'polypeptide(L)'
;MGRLLDERSGGRLKLRMFAGGQLGAEKDTLEITVFGGIDLNRVSIAPLGAIAKEAVVPTLPFLFRDTAHMRAALDARRAGKIRA
;
A
#
# COMPACT_ATOMS: atom_id res chain seq x y z
N MET A 1 1.78 -1.41 14.66
CA MET A 1 2.36 -2.47 13.81
C MET A 1 3.69 -3.00 14.36
N GLY A 2 4.71 -2.15 14.57
CA GLY A 2 6.04 -2.61 15.01
C GLY A 2 6.05 -3.48 16.28
N ARG A 3 5.33 -3.08 17.34
CA ARG A 3 5.20 -3.88 18.57
C ARG A 3 4.63 -5.28 18.34
N LEU A 4 3.51 -5.37 17.61
CA LEU A 4 2.87 -6.66 17.31
C LEU A 4 3.76 -7.56 16.44
N LEU A 5 4.56 -6.98 15.56
CA LEU A 5 5.50 -7.72 14.72
C LEU A 5 6.64 -8.31 15.56
N ASP A 6 7.19 -7.52 16.48
CA ASP A 6 8.23 -7.94 17.41
C ASP A 6 7.72 -9.08 18.31
N GLU A 7 6.56 -8.91 18.94
CA GLU A 7 5.91 -9.92 19.79
C GLU A 7 5.63 -11.23 19.05
N ARG A 8 5.01 -11.17 17.86
CA ARG A 8 4.64 -12.37 17.10
C ARG A 8 5.82 -13.06 16.42
N SER A 9 6.92 -12.35 16.18
CA SER A 9 8.13 -12.90 15.58
C SER A 9 9.15 -13.38 16.60
N GLY A 10 8.87 -13.26 17.91
CA GLY A 10 9.83 -13.56 18.97
C GLY A 10 11.08 -12.68 18.90
N GLY A 11 10.91 -11.41 18.52
CA GLY A 11 12.01 -10.44 18.39
C GLY A 11 12.83 -10.55 17.10
N ARG A 12 12.51 -11.48 16.20
CA ARG A 12 13.24 -11.70 14.94
C ARG A 12 13.03 -10.58 13.92
N LEU A 13 11.84 -9.96 13.92
CA LEU A 13 11.48 -8.89 12.99
C LEU A 13 11.25 -7.59 13.76
N LYS A 14 11.98 -6.54 13.38
CA LYS A 14 11.83 -5.19 13.94
C LYS A 14 11.48 -4.20 12.85
N LEU A 15 10.61 -3.25 13.18
CA LEU A 15 10.16 -2.21 12.27
C LEU A 15 10.75 -0.87 12.70
N ARG A 16 11.56 -0.26 11.83
CA ARG A 16 12.07 1.11 12.01
C ARG A 16 11.21 2.07 11.18
N MET A 17 10.59 3.03 11.84
CA MET A 17 9.74 4.02 11.18
C MET A 17 10.55 5.26 10.81
N PHE A 18 10.41 5.70 9.56
CA PHE A 18 10.94 6.97 9.07
C PHE A 18 9.75 7.86 8.65
N ALA A 19 9.33 8.74 9.55
CA ALA A 19 8.16 9.59 9.36
C ALA A 19 8.55 10.99 8.91
N GLY A 20 7.59 11.77 8.41
CA GLY A 20 7.80 13.19 8.08
C GLY A 20 8.69 13.44 6.85
N GLY A 21 8.69 12.53 5.88
CA GLY A 21 9.46 12.72 4.64
C GLY A 21 10.98 12.58 4.80
N GLN A 22 11.46 11.95 5.88
CA GLN A 22 12.89 11.71 6.13
C GLN A 22 13.62 10.99 4.99
N LEU A 23 12.89 10.22 4.18
CA LEU A 23 13.43 9.47 3.04
C LEU A 23 13.04 10.07 1.68
N GLY A 24 12.54 11.32 1.67
CA GLY A 24 12.10 12.01 0.46
C GLY A 24 10.59 12.07 0.31
N ALA A 25 10.14 12.51 -0.87
CA ALA A 25 8.74 12.57 -1.23
C ALA A 25 8.20 11.15 -1.55
N GLU A 26 6.88 11.02 -1.63
CA GLU A 26 6.24 9.71 -1.87
C GLU A 26 6.78 9.01 -3.13
N LYS A 27 7.02 9.77 -4.21
CA LYS A 27 7.61 9.23 -5.45
C LYS A 27 9.01 8.66 -5.24
N ASP A 28 9.88 9.37 -4.52
CA ASP A 28 11.26 8.93 -4.24
C ASP A 28 11.23 7.65 -3.41
N THR A 29 10.41 7.61 -2.35
CA THR A 29 10.28 6.43 -1.50
C THR A 29 9.71 5.23 -2.25
N LEU A 30 8.82 5.45 -3.24
CA LEU A 30 8.28 4.40 -4.09
C LEU A 30 9.38 3.80 -4.98
N GLU A 31 10.22 4.63 -5.59
CA GLU A 31 11.38 4.18 -6.37
C GLU A 31 12.37 3.40 -5.49
N ILE A 32 12.72 3.92 -4.31
CA ILE A 32 13.59 3.24 -3.33
C ILE A 32 13.00 1.86 -2.94
N THR A 33 11.67 1.76 -2.81
CA THR A 33 10.99 0.49 -2.50
C THR A 33 11.13 -0.50 -3.64
N VAL A 34 10.92 -0.06 -4.90
CA VAL A 34 11.07 -0.92 -6.08
C VAL A 34 12.50 -1.46 -6.21
N PHE A 35 13.50 -0.65 -5.87
CA PHE A 35 14.91 -1.09 -5.84
C PHE A 35 15.32 -1.88 -4.59
N GLY A 36 14.39 -2.10 -3.63
CA GLY A 36 14.65 -2.90 -2.43
C GLY A 36 15.37 -2.16 -1.31
N GLY A 37 15.45 -0.83 -1.34
CA GLY A 37 16.05 -0.02 -0.26
C GLY A 37 15.10 0.21 0.93
N ILE A 38 13.79 0.05 0.73
CA ILE A 38 12.76 0.07 1.77
C ILE A 38 11.92 -1.19 1.60
N ASP A 39 11.82 -2.02 2.64
CA ASP A 39 11.02 -3.26 2.60
C ASP A 39 9.52 -3.00 2.66
N LEU A 40 9.10 -1.90 3.30
CA LEU A 40 7.71 -1.55 3.50
C LEU A 40 7.50 -0.05 3.37
N ASN A 41 6.71 0.34 2.38
CA ASN A 41 6.37 1.73 2.12
C ASN A 41 4.86 1.93 2.15
N ARG A 42 4.42 2.99 2.85
CA ARG A 42 3.01 3.38 2.92
C ARG A 42 2.79 4.54 1.97
N VAL A 43 2.10 4.28 0.88
CA VAL A 43 1.86 5.24 -0.20
C VAL A 43 0.37 5.41 -0.49
N SER A 44 0.00 6.48 -1.18
CA SER A 44 -1.27 6.59 -1.88
C SER A 44 -1.36 5.53 -2.98
N ILE A 45 -2.57 5.06 -3.28
CA ILE A 45 -2.82 4.16 -4.41
C ILE A 45 -2.76 4.90 -5.76
N ALA A 46 -2.98 6.22 -5.77
CA ALA A 46 -3.00 7.04 -6.98
C ALA A 46 -1.74 6.91 -7.87
N PRO A 47 -0.50 7.04 -7.34
CA PRO A 47 0.71 6.89 -8.15
C PRO A 47 0.95 5.46 -8.68
N LEU A 48 0.27 4.44 -8.12
CA LEU A 48 0.49 3.05 -8.52
C LEU A 48 -0.08 2.73 -9.91
N GLY A 49 -0.90 3.60 -10.51
CA GLY A 49 -1.41 3.43 -11.88
C GLY A 49 -0.30 3.33 -12.94
N ALA A 50 0.87 3.92 -12.68
CA ALA A 50 2.04 3.79 -13.55
C ALA A 50 2.74 2.42 -13.44
N ILE A 51 2.52 1.70 -12.35
CA ILE A 51 3.12 0.38 -12.08
C ILE A 51 2.16 -0.73 -12.49
N ALA A 52 0.88 -0.61 -12.11
CA ALA A 52 -0.18 -1.57 -12.42
C ALA A 52 -1.45 -0.82 -12.86
N LYS A 53 -1.92 -1.08 -14.08
CA LYS A 53 -3.09 -0.39 -14.67
C LYS A 53 -4.36 -0.61 -13.84
N GLU A 54 -4.45 -1.75 -13.17
CA GLU A 54 -5.55 -2.14 -12.29
C GLU A 54 -5.69 -1.21 -11.09
N ALA A 55 -4.61 -0.56 -10.65
CA ALA A 55 -4.64 0.39 -9.55
C ALA A 55 -5.40 1.70 -9.90
N VAL A 56 -5.69 1.94 -11.18
CA VAL A 56 -6.47 3.10 -11.61
C VAL A 56 -7.94 2.96 -11.23
N VAL A 57 -8.52 1.76 -11.33
CA VAL A 57 -9.97 1.57 -11.12
C VAL A 57 -10.41 2.03 -9.72
N PRO A 58 -9.76 1.63 -8.61
CA PRO A 58 -10.14 2.09 -7.27
C PRO A 58 -9.99 3.61 -7.04
N THR A 59 -9.33 4.35 -7.93
CA THR A 59 -9.15 5.80 -7.81
C THR A 59 -10.26 6.61 -8.49
N LEU A 60 -11.17 5.96 -9.22
CA LEU A 60 -12.25 6.64 -9.94
C LEU A 60 -13.23 7.33 -8.98
N PRO A 61 -13.66 8.56 -9.30
CA PRO A 61 -14.59 9.30 -8.44
C PRO A 61 -15.93 8.58 -8.35
N PHE A 62 -16.50 8.54 -7.14
CA PHE A 62 -17.82 7.95 -6.84
C PHE A 62 -17.97 6.46 -7.15
N LEU A 63 -16.87 5.71 -7.31
CA LEU A 63 -16.92 4.27 -7.56
C LEU A 63 -17.54 3.48 -6.39
N PHE A 64 -17.25 3.90 -5.16
CA PHE A 64 -17.74 3.25 -3.95
C PHE A 64 -18.88 4.06 -3.32
N ARG A 65 -19.86 3.33 -2.77
CA ARG A 65 -21.04 3.91 -2.11
C ARG A 65 -20.69 4.41 -0.71
N ASP A 66 -19.84 3.64 -0.03
CA ASP A 66 -19.31 3.92 1.31
C ASP A 66 -18.03 3.11 1.53
N THR A 67 -17.42 3.26 2.71
CA THR A 67 -16.18 2.56 3.07
C THR A 67 -16.37 1.04 3.24
N ALA A 68 -17.57 0.58 3.61
CA ALA A 68 -17.83 -0.85 3.74
C ALA A 68 -17.89 -1.52 2.34
N HIS A 69 -18.52 -0.86 1.37
CA HIS A 69 -18.53 -1.27 -0.03
C HIS A 69 -17.11 -1.32 -0.60
N MET A 70 -16.28 -0.30 -0.32
CA MET A 70 -14.88 -0.26 -0.73
C MET A 70 -14.08 -1.45 -0.16
N ARG A 71 -14.15 -1.69 1.15
CA ARG A 71 -13.44 -2.82 1.78
C ARG A 71 -13.90 -4.15 1.23
N ALA A 72 -15.21 -4.37 1.09
CA ALA A 72 -15.75 -5.60 0.51
C ALA A 72 -15.25 -5.84 -0.93
N ALA A 73 -15.12 -4.78 -1.74
CA ALA A 73 -14.61 -4.89 -3.11
C ALA A 73 -13.09 -5.18 -3.16
N LEU A 74 -12.30 -4.53 -2.30
CA LEU A 74 -10.83 -4.68 -2.27
C LEU A 74 -10.36 -5.96 -1.56
N ASP A 75 -11.08 -6.41 -0.53
CA ASP A 75 -10.74 -7.61 0.24
C ASP A 75 -11.30 -8.90 -0.40
N ALA A 76 -12.19 -8.77 -1.39
CA ALA A 76 -12.73 -9.93 -2.09
C ALA A 76 -11.60 -10.73 -2.75
N ARG A 77 -11.67 -12.08 -2.65
CA ARG A 77 -10.75 -13.04 -3.28
C ARG A 77 -10.53 -12.84 -4.79
N ARG A 78 -11.32 -11.97 -5.44
CA ARG A 78 -11.27 -11.58 -6.84
C ARG A 78 -10.65 -10.20 -7.10
N ALA A 79 -10.06 -9.52 -6.12
CA ALA A 79 -9.41 -8.21 -6.34
C ALA A 79 -8.33 -8.24 -7.45
N GLY A 80 -7.77 -9.40 -7.78
CA GLY A 80 -6.90 -9.61 -8.95
C GLY A 80 -7.62 -9.88 -10.30
N LYS A 81 -8.95 -9.76 -10.36
CA LYS A 81 -9.79 -9.97 -11.56
C LYS A 81 -10.88 -8.89 -11.67
N ILE A 82 -10.49 -7.62 -11.53
CA ILE A 82 -11.33 -6.51 -11.98
C ILE A 82 -11.40 -6.61 -13.50
N ARG A 83 -12.41 -7.31 -14.02
CA ARG A 83 -12.73 -7.29 -15.45
C ARG A 83 -13.32 -5.92 -15.74
N ALA A 84 -12.59 -5.12 -16.51
CA ALA A 84 -13.12 -3.99 -17.25
C ALA A 84 -14.17 -4.48 -18.26
#